data_AF-A0A965R2D7-F1
#
_entry.id   AF-A0A965R2D7-F1
#
_cell.length_a   1.000
_cell.length_b   1.000
_cell.length_c   1.000
_cell.angle_alpha   90.00
_cell.angle_beta   90.00
_cell.angle_gamma   90.00
#
_symmetry.space_group_name_H-M   'P 1'
#
loop_
_entity.id
_entity.type
_entity.pdbx_description
1 polymer ?
#
loop_
_entity_poly.entity_id
_entity_poly.type
_entity_poly.pdbx_seq_one_letter_code
_entity_poly.pdbx_strand_id
1 'polypeptide(L)' 'MEKLKISVKLHCEPKPVFTALLNAAEHSKITESECLIQPSEKSKFSILNGTVKGSITELFPYKRMLVSWRHNEYDASDKD' A
#
# COMPACT_ATOMS: atom_id res chain seq x y z
N MET A 1 -2.21 -9.63 19.25
CA MET A 1 -2.08 -9.09 17.89
C MET A 1 -3.15 -9.76 17.05
N GLU A 2 -4.18 -9.01 16.71
CA GLU A 2 -5.24 -9.53 15.85
C GLU A 2 -4.74 -9.57 14.40
N LYS A 3 -5.30 -10.48 13.60
CA LYS A 3 -4.89 -10.66 12.20
C LYS A 3 -6.14 -10.65 11.34
N LEU A 4 -6.25 -9.66 10.46
CA LEU A 4 -7.29 -9.59 9.44
C LEU A 4 -6.76 -10.14 8.13
N LYS A 5 -7.53 -11.02 7.47
CA LYS A 5 -7.22 -11.56 6.14
C LYS A 5 -8.38 -11.31 5.19
N ILE A 6 -8.15 -10.53 4.14
CA ILE A 6 -9.10 -10.22 3.09
C ILE A 6 -8.65 -10.89 1.79
N SER A 7 -9.58 -11.39 0.98
CA SER A 7 -9.29 -11.99 -0.32
C SER A 7 -10.35 -11.60 -1.35
N VAL A 8 -9.88 -11.25 -2.55
CA VAL A 8 -10.72 -10.92 -3.71
C VAL A 8 -10.14 -11.60 -4.96
N LYS A 9 -11.01 -12.00 -5.89
CA LYS A 9 -10.61 -12.52 -7.21
C LYS A 9 -10.83 -11.44 -8.25
N LEU A 10 -9.81 -11.18 -9.06
CA LEU A 10 -9.86 -10.21 -10.15
C LEU A 10 -9.64 -10.93 -11.49
N HIS A 11 -10.43 -10.60 -12.51
CA HIS A 11 -10.28 -11.15 -13.86
C HIS A 11 -9.24 -10.38 -14.66
N CYS A 12 -8.00 -10.36 -14.17
CA CYS A 12 -6.88 -9.71 -14.82
C CYS A 12 -5.56 -10.38 -14.48
N GLU A 13 -4.51 -10.04 -15.23
CA GLU A 13 -3.16 -10.47 -14.94
C GLU A 13 -2.64 -9.82 -13.63
N PRO A 14 -1.73 -10.48 -12.89
CA PRO A 14 -1.16 -9.92 -11.65
C PRO A 14 -0.38 -8.62 -11.87
N LYS A 15 0.25 -8.46 -13.05
CA LYS A 15 1.14 -7.35 -13.35
C LYS A 15 0.44 -5.98 -13.24
N PRO A 16 -0.69 -5.73 -13.93
CA PRO A 16 -1.46 -4.49 -13.77
C PRO A 16 -1.81 -4.15 -12.32
N VAL A 17 -2.25 -5.13 -11.52
CA VAL A 17 -2.63 -4.91 -10.12
C VAL A 17 -1.41 -4.49 -9.30
N PHE A 18 -0.31 -5.22 -9.43
CA PHE A 18 0.92 -4.94 -8.71
C PHE A 18 1.48 -3.56 -9.07
N THR A 19 1.49 -3.22 -10.37
CA THR A 19 1.97 -1.92 -10.85
C THR A 19 1.09 -0.78 -10.39
N ALA A 20 -0.24 -0.92 -10.45
CA ALA A 20 -1.17 0.13 -10.04
C ALA A 20 -1.04 0.46 -8.54
N LEU A 21 -0.88 -0.57 -7.70
CA LEU A 21 -0.70 -0.38 -6.25
C LEU A 21 0.61 0.34 -5.89
N LEU A 22 1.65 0.26 -6.71
CA LEU A 22 2.96 0.89 -6.46
C LEU A 22 3.19 2.19 -7.23
N ASN A 23 2.27 2.57 -8.12
CA ASN A 23 2.37 3.78 -8.91
C ASN A 23 1.51 4.88 -8.28
N ALA A 24 2.13 5.98 -7.88
CA ALA A 24 1.44 7.10 -7.24
C ALA A 24 0.23 7.61 -8.04
N ALA A 25 0.37 7.79 -9.35
CA ALA A 25 -0.70 8.32 -10.19
C ALA A 25 -1.87 7.31 -10.34
N GLU A 26 -1.56 6.04 -10.58
CA GLU A 26 -2.60 5.00 -10.70
C GLU A 26 -3.29 4.73 -9.35
N HIS A 27 -2.54 4.68 -8.25
CA HIS A 27 -3.10 4.51 -6.91
C HIS A 27 -3.97 5.71 -6.51
N SER A 28 -3.59 6.92 -6.92
CA SER A 28 -4.41 8.13 -6.70
C SER A 28 -5.76 8.04 -7.41
N LYS A 29 -5.81 7.46 -8.62
CA LYS A 29 -7.08 7.21 -9.33
C LYS A 29 -7.96 6.18 -8.61
N ILE A 30 -7.36 5.13 -8.05
CA ILE A 30 -8.10 4.07 -7.32
C ILE A 30 -8.74 4.62 -6.04
N THR A 31 -8.01 5.47 -5.32
CA THR A 31 -8.43 5.98 -4.02
C THR A 31 -9.16 7.32 -4.08
N GLU A 32 -9.21 7.93 -5.27
CA GLU A 32 -9.74 9.28 -5.49
C GLU A 32 -9.08 10.33 -4.57
N SER A 33 -7.79 10.14 -4.27
CA SER A 33 -7.03 10.95 -3.33
C SER A 33 -5.56 11.03 -3.71
N GLU A 34 -4.83 12.04 -3.22
CA GLU A 34 -3.40 12.16 -3.49
C GLU A 34 -2.61 11.02 -2.82
N CYS A 35 -1.76 10.38 -3.62
CA CYS A 35 -0.82 9.36 -3.18
C CYS A 35 0.61 9.75 -3.56
N LEU A 36 1.54 9.58 -2.63
CA LEU A 36 2.99 9.68 -2.81
C LEU A 36 3.57 8.29 -2.59
N ILE A 37 4.07 7.66 -3.66
CA ILE A 37 4.61 6.30 -3.62
C ILE A 37 5.91 6.26 -4.40
N GLN A 38 6.98 5.81 -3.74
CA GLN A 38 8.22 5.44 -4.41
C GLN A 38 8.26 3.91 -4.55
N PRO A 39 8.26 3.32 -5.76
CA PRO A 39 8.17 1.88 -5.94
C PRO A 39 9.53 1.19 -5.73
N SER A 40 10.10 1.32 -4.54
CA SER A 40 11.40 0.76 -4.17
C SER A 40 11.32 0.05 -2.81
N GLU A 41 12.12 -0.99 -2.62
CA GLU A 41 12.30 -1.56 -1.29
C GLU A 41 12.84 -0.53 -0.30
N LYS A 42 12.41 -0.63 0.96
CA LYS A 42 12.73 0.25 2.09
C LYS A 42 12.28 1.71 1.92
N SER A 43 11.54 2.02 0.86
CA SER A 43 11.00 3.36 0.64
C SER A 43 9.72 3.60 1.46
N LYS A 44 9.35 4.87 1.60
CA LYS A 44 8.12 5.31 2.28
C LYS A 44 7.02 5.60 1.26
N PHE A 45 5.78 5.49 1.72
CA PHE A 45 4.61 5.97 1.01
C PHE A 45 3.66 6.76 1.92
N SER A 46 2.81 7.55 1.30
CA SER A 46 1.76 8.35 1.93
C SER A 46 0.55 8.34 1.00
N ILE A 47 -0.60 7.83 1.45
CA ILE A 47 -1.83 7.68 0.65
C ILE A 47 -3.02 8.31 1.39
N LEU A 48 -4.16 8.46 0.71
CA LEU A 48 -5.36 9.07 1.28
C LEU A 48 -5.08 10.48 1.82
N ASN A 49 -4.43 11.33 1.02
CA ASN A 49 -3.99 12.68 1.41
C ASN A 49 -3.11 12.70 2.67
N GLY A 50 -2.32 11.63 2.87
CA GLY A 50 -1.41 11.49 4.02
C GLY A 50 -2.06 11.04 5.32
N THR A 51 -3.33 10.65 5.27
CA THR A 51 -4.02 10.01 6.40
C THR A 51 -3.43 8.62 6.68
N VAL A 52 -2.89 7.96 5.67
CA VAL A 52 -2.24 6.66 5.81
C VAL A 52 -0.80 6.74 5.34
N LYS A 53 0.11 6.22 6.14
CA LYS A 53 1.55 6.21 5.86
C LYS A 53 2.14 4.85 6.14
N GLY A 54 3.28 4.58 5.51
CA GLY A 54 3.97 3.31 5.71
C GLY A 54 5.25 3.21 4.91
N SER A 55 5.78 2.00 4.85
CA SER A 55 6.99 1.66 4.12
C SER A 55 6.84 0.34 3.38
N ILE A 56 7.47 0.26 2.21
CA ILE A 56 7.63 -0.98 1.47
C ILE A 56 8.83 -1.72 2.07
N THR A 57 8.61 -2.90 2.65
CA THR A 57 9.71 -3.65 3.27
C THR A 57 10.35 -4.63 2.28
N GLU A 58 9.54 -5.30 1.46
CA GLU A 58 10.00 -6.30 0.49
C GLU A 58 9.11 -6.29 -0.76
N LEU A 59 9.72 -6.46 -1.94
CA LEU A 59 9.02 -6.56 -3.22
C LEU A 59 9.36 -7.86 -3.95
N PHE A 60 8.34 -8.66 -4.24
CA PHE A 60 8.42 -9.82 -5.12
C PHE A 60 7.58 -9.51 -6.37
N PRO A 61 8.20 -9.00 -7.46
CA PRO A 61 7.49 -8.46 -8.61
C PRO A 61 6.37 -9.37 -9.10
N TYR A 62 5.17 -8.80 -9.21
CA TYR A 62 3.95 -9.44 -9.72
C TYR A 62 3.47 -10.67 -8.91
N LYS A 63 4.00 -10.88 -7.70
CA LYS A 63 3.64 -11.99 -6.82
C LYS A 63 3.19 -11.52 -5.44
N ARG A 64 3.98 -10.65 -4.79
CA ARG A 64 3.76 -10.22 -3.41
C ARG A 64 4.46 -8.90 -3.13
N MET A 65 3.84 -8.05 -2.33
CA MET A 65 4.51 -6.95 -1.64
C MET A 65 4.29 -7.10 -0.13
N LEU A 66 5.28 -6.72 0.66
CA LEU A 66 5.15 -6.58 2.10
C LEU A 66 5.30 -5.10 2.44
N VAL A 67 4.33 -4.58 3.20
CA VAL A 67 4.27 -3.17 3.57
C VAL A 67 3.94 -3.05 5.05
N SER A 68 4.51 -2.04 5.70
CA SER A 68 3.92 -1.49 6.93
C SER A 68 2.84 -0.50 6.53
N TRP A 69 1.75 -0.43 7.29
CA TRP A 69 0.59 0.40 6.97
C TRP A 69 -0.03 0.90 8.25
N ARG A 70 -0.12 2.24 8.42
CA ARG A 70 -0.70 2.85 9.62
C ARG A 70 -1.55 4.06 9.27
N HIS A 71 -2.74 4.14 9.86
CA HIS A 71 -3.59 5.32 9.82
C HIS A 71 -3.12 6.35 10.86
N ASN A 72 -3.18 7.63 10.53
CA ASN A 72 -2.72 8.73 11.40
C ASN A 72 -3.60 8.94 12.65
N GLU A 73 -4.77 8.32 12.70
CA GLU A 73 -5.63 8.30 13.89
C GLU A 73 -5.05 7.46 15.04
N TYR A 74 -4.06 6.61 14.77
CA TYR A 74 -3.37 5.81 15.79
C TYR A 74 -2.00 6.39 16.11
N ASP A 75 -1.76 6.68 17.38
CA ASP A 75 -0.48 7.17 17.90
C ASP A 75 0.60 6.11 17.71
N ALA A 76 1.87 6.50 17.57
CA ALA A 76 2.96 5.54 17.36
C ALA A 76 3.11 4.48 18.46
N SER A 77 2.61 4.75 19.67
CA SER A 77 2.59 3.80 20.80
C SER A 77 1.42 2.83 20.77
N ASP A 78 0.40 3.09 19.95
CA ASP A 78 -0.75 2.21 19.85
C ASP A 78 -0.33 0.90 19.19
N LYS A 79 -0.88 -0.20 19.69
CA LYS A 79 -0.57 -1.53 19.17
C LYS A 79 -1.23 -1.72 17.80
N ASP A 80 -0.48 -2.35 16.90
CA ASP A 80 -0.98 -2.87 15.62
C ASP A 80 -1.84 -4.14 15.80
#